data_AF-A0A2E7QGA8-F1
#
_entry.id   AF-A0A2E7QGA8-F1
#
_cell.length_a   1.000
_cell.length_b   1.000
_cell.length_c   1.000
_cell.angle_alpha   90.00
_cell.angle_beta   90.00
_cell.angle_gamma   90.00
#
_symmetry.space_group_name_H-M   'P 1'
#
loop_
_entity.id
_entity.type
_entity.pdbx_description
1 polymer ?
#
loop_
_entity_poly.entity_id
_entity_poly.type
_entity_poly.pdbx_seq_one_letter_code
_entity_poly.pdbx_strand_id
1 'polypeptide(L)'
;MIFFKVRKGGNLSRTFVTLVGLYEANGFTVQSSLSPAHFPGFSLAEIPFTYIYQGDVRMSNGGGIALSEITFLESLFTARSPKNIFVIGNAFGWSTLALGIMCPNARVVAIDWCPRTDEERGLEVTNELAAVLGTDIVAVKGKSPEDVQGIVGKYFQEPIDFVLIDGNHSPNQLRLDFEASKSAAAPNCIYVFHDVISFGMVEAFVGIAADNPHLTSSLLFRTPSGMAISYPSELESSLGPVVNAFTETDERVRALHKEGRERLNN
;
A
#
# COMPACT_ATOMS: atom_id res chain seq x y z
N MET A 1 -18.55 -39.16 -18.00
CA MET A 1 -18.07 -38.68 -16.69
C MET A 1 -17.50 -37.28 -16.92
N ILE A 2 -18.29 -36.25 -16.63
CA ILE A 2 -17.93 -34.84 -16.90
C ILE A 2 -17.26 -34.31 -15.63
N PHE A 3 -15.94 -34.08 -15.69
CA PHE A 3 -15.22 -33.41 -14.62
C PHE A 3 -15.54 -31.92 -14.67
N PHE A 4 -16.36 -31.42 -13.74
CA PHE A 4 -16.42 -29.99 -13.46
C PHE A 4 -15.11 -29.59 -12.78
N LYS A 5 -14.24 -28.89 -13.51
CA LYS A 5 -13.13 -28.15 -12.93
C LYS A 5 -13.75 -26.97 -12.19
N VAL A 6 -13.91 -27.08 -10.87
CA VAL A 6 -14.30 -25.96 -10.02
C VAL A 6 -13.24 -24.88 -10.19
N ARG A 7 -13.59 -23.79 -10.88
CA ARG A 7 -12.80 -22.56 -10.82
C ARG A 7 -12.83 -22.12 -9.36
N LYS A 8 -11.67 -22.03 -8.71
CA LYS A 8 -11.55 -21.27 -7.46
C LYS A 8 -11.90 -19.82 -7.82
N GLY A 9 -13.14 -19.42 -7.56
CA GLY A 9 -13.53 -18.02 -7.63
C GLY A 9 -12.64 -17.22 -6.70
N GLY A 10 -12.02 -16.16 -7.21
CA GLY A 10 -11.35 -15.17 -6.37
C GLY A 10 -12.40 -14.53 -5.48
N ASN A 11 -12.34 -14.79 -4.17
CA ASN A 11 -13.17 -14.08 -3.21
C ASN A 11 -12.48 -12.76 -2.87
N LEU A 12 -12.79 -11.70 -3.63
CA LEU A 12 -12.58 -10.33 -3.15
C LEU A 12 -13.20 -10.20 -1.74
N SER A 13 -12.51 -9.50 -0.84
CA SER A 13 -12.77 -9.30 0.59
C SER A 13 -12.31 -10.39 1.58
N ARG A 14 -11.61 -11.46 1.16
CA ARG A 14 -11.01 -12.40 2.12
C ARG A 14 -9.84 -11.77 2.90
N THR A 15 -9.08 -10.87 2.29
CA THR A 15 -7.85 -10.33 2.91
C THR A 15 -8.16 -9.54 4.17
N PHE A 16 -9.10 -8.58 4.11
CA PHE A 16 -9.46 -7.75 5.25
C PHE A 16 -9.95 -8.58 6.44
N VAL A 17 -10.89 -9.50 6.23
CA VAL A 17 -11.41 -10.38 7.29
C VAL A 17 -10.30 -11.27 7.87
N THR A 18 -9.41 -11.77 7.03
CA THR A 18 -8.26 -12.59 7.48
C THR A 18 -7.30 -11.78 8.32
N LEU A 19 -6.98 -10.54 7.93
CA LEU A 19 -6.11 -9.66 8.70
C LEU A 19 -6.71 -9.29 10.05
N VAL A 20 -7.97 -8.86 10.09
CA VAL A 20 -8.64 -8.54 11.36
C VAL A 20 -8.60 -9.74 12.30
N GLY A 21 -9.00 -10.92 11.82
CA GLY A 21 -8.97 -12.14 12.62
C GLY A 21 -7.56 -12.55 13.06
N LEU A 22 -6.54 -12.31 12.23
CA LEU A 22 -5.14 -12.58 12.57
C LEU A 22 -4.66 -11.70 13.72
N TYR A 23 -4.90 -10.38 13.66
CA TYR A 23 -4.51 -9.46 14.73
C TYR A 23 -5.30 -9.74 16.03
N GLU A 24 -6.61 -9.96 15.94
CA GLU A 24 -7.46 -10.26 17.10
C GLU A 24 -7.06 -11.57 17.80
N ALA A 25 -6.76 -12.62 17.03
CA ALA A 25 -6.27 -13.89 17.58
C ALA A 25 -4.92 -13.76 18.31
N ASN A 26 -4.18 -12.67 18.09
CA ASN A 26 -2.88 -12.38 18.70
C ASN A 26 -2.93 -11.21 19.70
N GLY A 27 -4.11 -10.87 20.20
CA GLY A 27 -4.28 -9.93 21.32
C GLY A 27 -4.28 -8.46 20.92
N PHE A 28 -4.51 -8.15 19.65
CA PHE A 28 -4.66 -6.79 19.14
C PHE A 28 -6.11 -6.49 18.75
N THR A 29 -6.43 -5.22 18.53
CA THR A 29 -7.67 -4.79 17.89
C THR A 29 -7.36 -3.91 16.68
N VAL A 30 -8.28 -3.88 15.72
CA VAL A 30 -8.11 -3.17 14.45
C VAL A 30 -9.16 -2.08 14.31
N GLN A 31 -8.71 -0.85 14.11
CA GLN A 31 -9.54 0.25 13.63
C GLN A 31 -9.25 0.44 12.14
N SER A 32 -10.25 0.43 11.27
CA SER A 32 -10.05 0.67 9.84
C SER A 32 -11.30 1.22 9.17
N SER A 33 -11.12 2.08 8.16
CA SER A 33 -12.16 2.43 7.18
C SER A 33 -13.43 3.00 7.81
N LEU A 34 -13.27 3.73 8.91
CA LEU A 34 -14.38 4.38 9.58
C LEU A 34 -14.70 5.72 8.90
N SER A 35 -15.96 6.13 9.00
CA SER A 35 -16.40 7.43 8.49
C SER A 35 -16.19 8.50 9.56
N PRO A 36 -15.47 9.60 9.25
CA PRO A 36 -15.37 10.76 10.15
C PRO A 36 -16.74 11.30 10.60
N ALA A 37 -17.78 11.14 9.77
CA ALA A 37 -19.14 11.57 10.11
C ALA A 37 -19.73 10.84 11.33
N HIS A 38 -19.23 9.63 11.65
CA HIS A 38 -19.66 8.89 12.83
C HIS A 38 -18.87 9.27 14.10
N PHE A 39 -17.76 9.98 13.95
CA PHE A 39 -16.82 10.29 15.03
C PHE A 39 -16.42 11.77 14.99
N PRO A 40 -17.31 12.68 15.45
CA PRO A 40 -17.03 14.11 15.48
C PRO A 40 -15.74 14.42 16.25
N GLY A 41 -14.87 15.26 15.67
CA GLY A 41 -13.60 15.67 16.26
C GLY A 41 -12.36 14.95 15.71
N PHE A 42 -12.54 13.86 14.95
CA PHE A 42 -11.44 13.23 14.22
C PHE A 42 -11.19 13.91 12.88
N SER A 43 -9.93 13.95 12.45
CA SER A 43 -9.58 14.49 11.14
C SER A 43 -9.99 13.53 10.01
N LEU A 44 -10.22 14.09 8.82
CA LEU A 44 -10.57 13.32 7.62
C LEU A 44 -9.43 12.41 7.13
N ALA A 45 -8.19 12.67 7.57
CA ALA A 45 -6.99 11.94 7.17
C ALA A 45 -6.55 10.88 8.20
N GLU A 46 -7.22 10.76 9.35
CA GLU A 46 -6.88 9.77 10.38
C GLU A 46 -7.83 8.57 10.32
N ILE A 47 -9.12 8.78 10.60
CA ILE A 47 -10.01 7.67 10.89
C ILE A 47 -10.30 6.68 9.73
N PRO A 48 -10.15 7.05 8.43
CA PRO A 48 -10.28 6.08 7.36
C PRO A 48 -9.13 5.07 7.28
N PHE A 49 -7.95 5.40 7.81
CA PHE A 49 -6.78 4.54 7.73
C PHE A 49 -6.86 3.40 8.75
N THR A 50 -5.99 2.41 8.59
CA THR A 50 -5.92 1.28 9.50
C THR A 50 -4.90 1.50 10.61
N TYR A 51 -5.34 1.36 11.87
CA TYR A 51 -4.47 1.39 13.03
C TYR A 51 -4.68 0.13 13.89
N ILE A 52 -3.57 -0.35 14.44
CA ILE A 52 -3.54 -1.50 15.34
C ILE A 52 -3.42 -0.99 16.78
N TYR A 53 -4.19 -1.59 17.67
CA TYR A 53 -4.19 -1.27 19.09
C TYR A 53 -3.91 -2.50 19.94
N GLN A 54 -3.30 -2.29 21.11
CA GLN A 54 -3.22 -3.26 22.18
C GLN A 54 -3.87 -2.64 23.43
N GLY A 55 -5.07 -3.08 23.76
CA GLY A 55 -5.93 -2.32 24.69
C GLY A 55 -6.23 -0.93 24.11
N ASP A 56 -5.97 0.12 24.89
CA ASP A 56 -6.19 1.52 24.47
C ASP A 56 -4.94 2.16 23.84
N VAL A 57 -3.84 1.41 23.68
CA VAL A 57 -2.58 1.92 23.15
C VAL A 57 -2.52 1.67 21.64
N ARG A 58 -2.37 2.76 20.87
CA ARG A 58 -2.10 2.68 19.43
C ARG A 58 -0.66 2.22 19.20
N MET A 59 -0.48 1.15 18.43
CA MET A 59 0.80 0.45 18.29
C MET A 59 1.75 1.05 17.25
N SER A 60 1.24 1.90 16.36
CA SER A 60 2.06 2.67 15.40
C SER A 60 1.52 4.08 15.21
N ASN A 61 2.41 4.97 14.77
CA ASN A 61 2.00 6.30 14.32
C ASN A 61 1.55 6.31 12.86
N GLY A 62 2.19 5.52 12.00
CA GLY A 62 1.76 5.34 10.61
C GLY A 62 0.48 4.51 10.53
N GLY A 63 -0.47 4.97 9.73
CA GLY A 63 -1.68 4.23 9.39
C GLY A 63 -1.43 3.33 8.18
N GLY A 64 -1.94 2.11 8.22
CA GLY A 64 -1.89 1.20 7.09
C GLY A 64 -3.07 1.39 6.13
N ILE A 65 -3.01 0.68 5.00
CA ILE A 65 -4.02 0.73 3.95
C ILE A 65 -5.45 0.46 4.45
N ALA A 66 -6.42 1.19 3.92
CA ALA A 66 -7.86 1.06 4.17
C ALA A 66 -8.50 -0.07 3.36
N LEU A 67 -9.78 -0.36 3.63
CA LEU A 67 -10.55 -1.43 2.98
C LEU A 67 -10.69 -1.25 1.47
N SER A 68 -10.93 -0.03 0.99
CA SER A 68 -11.00 0.24 -0.45
C SER A 68 -9.62 0.16 -1.13
N GLU A 69 -8.53 0.39 -0.40
CA GLU A 69 -7.17 0.22 -0.88
C GLU A 69 -6.77 -1.26 -0.93
N ILE A 70 -7.21 -2.05 0.05
CA ILE A 70 -7.19 -3.51 -0.02
C ILE A 70 -7.95 -4.00 -1.25
N THR A 71 -9.15 -3.46 -1.52
CA THR A 71 -9.96 -3.84 -2.69
C THR A 71 -9.26 -3.47 -4.01
N PHE A 72 -8.61 -2.31 -4.05
CA PHE A 72 -7.78 -1.91 -5.20
C PHE A 72 -6.64 -2.91 -5.44
N LEU A 73 -5.88 -3.23 -4.40
CA LEU A 73 -4.74 -4.15 -4.49
C LEU A 73 -5.19 -5.57 -4.84
N GLU A 74 -6.28 -6.08 -4.27
CA GLU A 74 -6.86 -7.37 -4.66
C GLU A 74 -7.25 -7.41 -6.15
N SER A 75 -7.84 -6.31 -6.66
CA SER A 75 -8.20 -6.18 -8.08
C SER A 75 -6.96 -6.12 -8.97
N LEU A 76 -5.94 -5.37 -8.54
CA LEU A 76 -4.66 -5.24 -9.23
C LEU A 76 -3.94 -6.59 -9.32
N PHE A 77 -3.88 -7.34 -8.22
CA PHE A 77 -3.20 -8.64 -8.17
C PHE A 77 -3.98 -9.77 -8.83
N THR A 78 -5.29 -9.62 -8.98
CA THR A 78 -6.09 -10.49 -9.84
C THR A 78 -5.70 -10.30 -11.32
N ALA A 79 -5.43 -9.07 -11.75
CA ALA A 79 -4.96 -8.79 -13.10
C ALA A 79 -3.50 -9.19 -13.32
N ARG A 80 -2.65 -8.97 -12.31
CA ARG A 80 -1.22 -9.30 -12.35
C ARG A 80 -0.68 -9.60 -10.96
N SER A 81 -0.39 -10.87 -10.69
CA SER A 81 0.20 -11.29 -9.42
C SER A 81 1.74 -11.14 -9.43
N PRO A 82 2.32 -10.33 -8.54
CA PRO A 82 3.77 -10.19 -8.39
C PRO A 82 4.42 -11.41 -7.73
N LYS A 83 5.73 -11.57 -7.91
CA LYS A 83 6.53 -12.60 -7.24
C LYS A 83 7.43 -12.02 -6.16
N ASN A 84 7.89 -10.79 -6.32
CA ASN A 84 8.88 -10.13 -5.46
C ASN A 84 8.36 -8.75 -5.08
N ILE A 85 7.75 -8.68 -3.90
CA ILE A 85 7.10 -7.48 -3.36
C ILE A 85 8.05 -6.80 -2.39
N PHE A 86 8.41 -5.55 -2.66
CA PHE A 86 9.16 -4.71 -1.73
C PHE A 86 8.27 -3.65 -1.11
N VAL A 87 8.43 -3.41 0.20
CA VAL A 87 7.65 -2.42 0.95
C VAL A 87 8.60 -1.47 1.66
N ILE A 88 8.40 -0.17 1.49
CA ILE A 88 9.07 0.87 2.26
C ILE A 88 8.06 1.46 3.24
N GLY A 89 8.31 1.30 4.55
CA GLY A 89 7.37 1.63 5.61
C GLY A 89 6.56 0.40 6.04
N ASN A 90 7.04 -0.31 7.06
CA ASN A 90 6.32 -1.46 7.61
C ASN A 90 5.33 -1.03 8.71
N ALA A 91 5.70 -0.03 9.52
CA ALA A 91 5.02 0.33 10.75
C ALA A 91 4.70 -0.93 11.58
N PHE A 92 3.42 -1.19 11.87
CA PHE A 92 2.97 -2.38 12.60
C PHE A 92 2.52 -3.56 11.71
N GLY A 93 2.93 -3.57 10.44
CA GLY A 93 2.82 -4.74 9.55
C GLY A 93 1.53 -4.88 8.76
N TRP A 94 0.54 -4.02 8.97
CA TRP A 94 -0.79 -4.19 8.36
C TRP A 94 -0.75 -4.33 6.84
N SER A 95 -0.15 -3.34 6.16
CA SER A 95 -0.04 -3.32 4.70
C SER A 95 0.84 -4.46 4.19
N THR A 96 1.98 -4.72 4.87
CA THR A 96 2.90 -5.81 4.52
C THR A 96 2.23 -7.19 4.55
N LEU A 97 1.51 -7.49 5.63
CA LEU A 97 0.78 -8.75 5.80
C LEU A 97 -0.36 -8.87 4.79
N ALA A 98 -1.04 -7.76 4.49
CA ALA A 98 -2.09 -7.72 3.47
C ALA A 98 -1.56 -8.18 2.11
N LEU A 99 -0.41 -7.64 1.68
CA LEU A 99 0.22 -8.00 0.40
C LEU A 99 0.57 -9.49 0.34
N GLY A 100 1.11 -10.06 1.42
CA GLY A 100 1.44 -11.49 1.47
C GLY A 100 0.21 -12.41 1.50
N ILE A 101 -0.90 -11.98 2.10
CA ILE A 101 -2.18 -12.72 2.03
C ILE A 101 -2.75 -12.70 0.61
N MET A 102 -2.70 -11.55 -0.08
CA MET A 102 -3.17 -11.42 -1.46
C MET A 102 -2.30 -12.21 -2.43
N CYS A 103 -0.98 -12.26 -2.18
CA CYS A 103 0.00 -12.90 -3.03
C CYS A 103 0.75 -14.01 -2.27
N PRO A 104 0.08 -15.15 -1.94
CA PRO A 104 0.62 -16.17 -1.04
C PRO A 104 1.85 -16.91 -1.58
N ASN A 105 2.15 -16.79 -2.88
CA ASN A 105 3.34 -17.36 -3.50
C ASN A 105 4.45 -16.32 -3.73
N ALA A 106 4.21 -15.06 -3.37
CA ALA A 106 5.19 -14.01 -3.49
C ALA A 106 6.10 -13.99 -2.27
N ARG A 107 7.34 -13.57 -2.50
CA ARG A 107 8.23 -13.14 -1.45
C ARG A 107 7.98 -11.67 -1.15
N VAL A 108 7.70 -11.34 0.11
CA VAL A 108 7.46 -9.98 0.56
C VAL A 108 8.58 -9.55 1.51
N VAL A 109 9.27 -8.47 1.17
CA VAL A 109 10.30 -7.88 2.04
C VAL A 109 9.90 -6.46 2.35
N ALA A 110 9.65 -6.17 3.63
CA ALA A 110 9.39 -4.82 4.11
C ALA A 110 10.59 -4.26 4.86
N ILE A 111 10.83 -2.97 4.67
CA ILE A 111 11.81 -2.21 5.45
C ILE A 111 11.13 -1.13 6.27
N ASP A 112 11.69 -0.87 7.44
CA ASP A 112 11.34 0.30 8.25
C ASP A 112 12.60 0.86 8.92
N TRP A 113 12.70 2.18 8.99
CA TRP A 113 13.86 2.83 9.58
C TRP A 113 13.90 2.64 11.10
N CYS A 114 12.75 2.53 11.75
CA CYS A 114 12.59 2.42 13.20
C CYS A 114 13.54 3.38 13.97
N PRO A 115 13.44 4.71 13.79
CA PRO A 115 14.23 5.68 14.55
C PRO A 115 13.97 5.61 16.07
N ARG A 116 12.85 5.04 16.51
CA ARG A 116 12.51 4.86 17.93
C ARG A 116 12.49 3.38 18.31
N THR A 117 12.85 3.09 19.55
CA THR A 117 13.01 1.70 20.05
C THR A 117 11.70 0.91 20.07
N ASP A 118 10.56 1.59 20.23
CA ASP A 118 9.23 0.97 20.22
C ASP A 118 8.76 0.59 18.80
N GLU A 119 9.31 1.20 17.76
CA GLU A 119 8.94 0.91 16.36
C GLU A 119 9.49 -0.44 15.89
N GLU A 120 10.59 -0.92 16.48
CA GLU A 120 11.14 -2.25 16.16
C GLU A 120 10.15 -3.37 16.52
N ARG A 121 9.26 -3.15 17.50
CA ARG A 121 8.19 -4.10 17.83
C ARG A 121 7.27 -4.36 16.64
N GLY A 122 7.05 -3.36 15.78
CA GLY A 122 6.26 -3.52 14.57
C GLY A 122 6.87 -4.53 13.59
N LEU A 123 8.21 -4.54 13.46
CA LEU A 123 8.93 -5.54 12.64
C LEU A 123 8.79 -6.94 13.23
N GLU A 124 8.97 -7.07 14.54
CA GLU A 124 8.81 -8.35 15.25
C GLU A 124 7.41 -8.92 15.06
N VAL A 125 6.37 -8.12 15.29
CA VAL A 125 4.97 -8.53 15.11
C VAL A 125 4.69 -8.92 13.68
N THR A 126 5.16 -8.17 12.68
CA THR A 126 5.00 -8.58 11.28
C THR A 126 5.58 -9.97 11.04
N ASN A 127 6.79 -10.24 11.52
CA ASN A 127 7.46 -11.52 11.32
C ASN A 127 6.78 -12.67 12.09
N GLU A 128 6.32 -12.42 13.32
CA GLU A 128 5.54 -13.37 14.12
C GLU A 128 4.24 -13.76 13.40
N LEU A 129 3.48 -12.77 12.92
CA LEU A 129 2.20 -12.99 12.22
C LEU A 129 2.39 -13.62 10.84
N ALA A 130 3.46 -13.28 10.12
CA ALA A 130 3.84 -13.95 8.89
C ALA A 130 4.11 -15.45 9.11
N ALA A 131 4.81 -15.81 10.19
CA ALA A 131 5.06 -17.20 10.55
C ALA A 131 3.75 -17.96 10.85
N VAL A 132 2.78 -17.32 11.51
CA VAL A 132 1.44 -17.89 11.75
C VAL A 132 0.70 -18.14 10.43
N LEU A 133 0.82 -17.24 9.45
CA LEU A 133 0.20 -17.39 8.14
C LEU A 133 0.92 -18.42 7.25
N GLY A 134 2.16 -18.80 7.58
CA GLY A 134 2.99 -19.64 6.72
C GLY A 134 3.37 -18.98 5.39
N THR A 135 3.47 -17.65 5.38
CA THR A 135 3.80 -16.85 4.19
C THR A 135 5.30 -16.53 4.14
N ASP A 136 5.83 -16.27 2.94
CA ASP A 136 7.22 -15.82 2.77
C ASP A 136 7.32 -14.29 2.89
N ILE A 137 7.10 -13.80 4.11
CA ILE A 137 7.18 -12.38 4.45
C ILE A 137 8.31 -12.19 5.44
N VAL A 138 9.11 -11.15 5.24
CA VAL A 138 10.09 -10.68 6.22
C VAL A 138 10.06 -9.16 6.32
N ALA A 139 9.97 -8.66 7.55
CA ALA A 139 10.14 -7.26 7.87
C ALA A 139 11.49 -7.05 8.55
N VAL A 140 12.28 -6.10 8.06
CA VAL A 140 13.64 -5.85 8.57
C VAL A 140 13.87 -4.37 8.79
N LYS A 141 14.79 -4.06 9.71
CA LYS A 141 15.25 -2.69 9.88
C LYS A 141 16.06 -2.26 8.66
N GLY A 142 15.72 -1.12 8.08
CA GLY A 142 16.37 -0.56 6.91
C GLY A 142 15.86 0.84 6.61
N LYS A 143 16.77 1.75 6.27
CA LYS A 143 16.46 3.13 5.93
C LYS A 143 16.49 3.30 4.40
N SER A 144 15.40 3.83 3.85
CA SER A 144 15.37 4.26 2.45
C SER A 144 15.86 5.71 2.32
N PRO A 145 16.65 6.05 1.28
CA PRO A 145 17.09 5.19 0.17
C PRO A 145 18.32 4.32 0.46
N GLU A 146 19.05 4.56 1.55
CA GLU A 146 20.43 4.10 1.74
C GLU A 146 20.58 2.57 1.75
N ASP A 147 19.64 1.86 2.38
CA ASP A 147 19.72 0.41 2.57
C ASP A 147 18.99 -0.39 1.49
N VAL A 148 18.22 0.26 0.60
CA VAL A 148 17.34 -0.41 -0.37
C VAL A 148 18.10 -1.41 -1.23
N GLN A 149 19.22 -1.00 -1.83
CA GLN A 149 20.01 -1.87 -2.72
C GLN A 149 20.58 -3.09 -1.98
N GLY A 150 21.14 -2.87 -0.79
CA GLY A 150 21.74 -3.93 0.02
C GLY A 150 20.70 -4.93 0.51
N ILE A 151 19.52 -4.46 0.92
CA ILE A 151 18.42 -5.30 1.37
C ILE A 151 17.82 -6.07 0.20
N VAL A 152 17.57 -5.41 -0.94
CA VAL A 152 17.02 -6.10 -2.12
C VAL A 152 17.98 -7.20 -2.60
N GLY A 153 19.27 -6.90 -2.73
CA GLY A 153 20.27 -7.89 -3.12
C GLY A 153 20.48 -9.03 -2.11
N LYS A 154 20.16 -8.80 -0.83
CA LYS A 154 20.24 -9.83 0.21
C LYS A 154 19.03 -10.76 0.20
N TYR A 155 17.82 -10.20 0.05
CA TYR A 155 16.60 -10.95 0.25
C TYR A 155 15.94 -11.43 -1.04
N PHE A 156 16.23 -10.87 -2.20
CA PHE A 156 15.65 -11.36 -3.46
C PHE A 156 16.71 -12.00 -4.35
N GLN A 157 16.33 -13.11 -5.00
CA GLN A 157 17.17 -13.77 -6.01
C GLN A 157 16.93 -13.20 -7.41
N GLU A 158 15.73 -12.67 -7.64
CA GLU A 158 15.30 -12.04 -8.89
C GLU A 158 14.87 -10.60 -8.59
N PRO A 159 14.86 -9.68 -9.57
CA PRO A 159 14.48 -8.29 -9.33
C PRO A 159 13.07 -8.13 -8.75
N ILE A 160 12.84 -7.04 -8.02
CA ILE A 160 11.52 -6.70 -7.46
C ILE A 160 10.55 -6.36 -8.61
N ASP A 161 9.32 -6.87 -8.54
CA ASP A 161 8.30 -6.67 -9.59
C ASP A 161 7.04 -5.95 -9.06
N PHE A 162 6.99 -5.65 -7.76
CA PHE A 162 6.04 -4.74 -7.17
C PHE A 162 6.65 -3.99 -5.98
N VAL A 163 6.32 -2.71 -5.84
CA VAL A 163 6.76 -1.86 -4.72
C VAL A 163 5.59 -1.10 -4.12
N LEU A 164 5.46 -1.15 -2.79
CA LEU A 164 4.63 -0.23 -2.02
C LEU A 164 5.52 0.79 -1.31
N ILE A 165 5.33 2.07 -1.60
CA ILE A 165 6.05 3.20 -0.99
C ILE A 165 5.14 3.90 0.00
N ASP A 166 5.46 3.80 1.29
CA ASP A 166 4.70 4.31 2.42
C ASP A 166 5.64 4.84 3.54
N GLY A 167 6.73 5.50 3.14
CA GLY A 167 7.78 6.00 4.04
C GLY A 167 7.78 7.53 4.21
N ASN A 168 7.89 8.02 5.46
CA ASN A 168 8.20 9.42 5.87
C ASN A 168 7.34 10.55 5.24
N HIS A 169 6.25 10.21 4.53
CA HIS A 169 5.18 11.06 3.99
C HIS A 169 5.61 12.48 3.57
N SER A 170 6.72 12.60 2.85
CA SER A 170 7.24 13.88 2.39
C SER A 170 7.54 13.86 0.88
N PRO A 171 7.34 15.00 0.17
CA PRO A 171 7.62 15.09 -1.26
C PRO A 171 9.03 14.64 -1.65
N ASN A 172 10.03 14.98 -0.83
CA ASN A 172 11.42 14.61 -1.09
C ASN A 172 11.66 13.12 -0.86
N GLN A 173 11.12 12.54 0.23
CA GLN A 173 11.30 11.12 0.49
C GLN A 173 10.62 10.27 -0.58
N LEU A 174 9.42 10.65 -1.03
CA LEU A 174 8.69 9.93 -2.08
C LEU A 174 9.55 9.70 -3.33
N ARG A 175 10.28 10.74 -3.75
CA ARG A 175 11.20 10.67 -4.90
C ARG A 175 12.42 9.79 -4.62
N LEU A 176 13.01 9.91 -3.43
CA LEU A 176 14.16 9.09 -3.04
C LEU A 176 13.80 7.60 -2.99
N ASP A 177 12.65 7.27 -2.40
CA ASP A 177 12.13 5.91 -2.29
C ASP A 177 11.82 5.31 -3.66
N PHE A 178 11.21 6.11 -4.55
CA PHE A 178 10.95 5.70 -5.92
C PHE A 178 12.24 5.40 -6.69
N GLU A 179 13.19 6.33 -6.71
CA GLU A 179 14.43 6.15 -7.46
C GLU A 179 15.28 5.00 -6.92
N ALA A 180 15.35 4.85 -5.58
CA ALA A 180 16.04 3.73 -4.96
C ALA A 180 15.39 2.40 -5.34
N SER A 181 14.06 2.31 -5.30
CA SER A 181 13.33 1.10 -5.67
C SER A 181 13.47 0.79 -7.16
N LYS A 182 13.28 1.80 -8.03
CA LYS A 182 13.39 1.67 -9.49
C LYS A 182 14.73 1.11 -9.92
N SER A 183 15.82 1.52 -9.27
CA SER A 183 17.16 1.02 -9.59
C SER A 183 17.41 -0.46 -9.29
N ALA A 184 16.58 -1.09 -8.44
CA ALA A 184 16.62 -2.54 -8.16
C ALA A 184 15.47 -3.33 -8.81
N ALA A 185 14.60 -2.66 -9.56
CA ALA A 185 13.36 -3.22 -10.06
C ALA A 185 13.48 -3.90 -11.43
N ALA A 186 12.62 -4.88 -11.66
CA ALA A 186 12.39 -5.43 -12.99
C ALA A 186 11.82 -4.36 -13.92
N PRO A 187 12.07 -4.43 -15.25
CA PRO A 187 11.46 -3.50 -16.21
C PRO A 187 9.93 -3.48 -16.19
N ASN A 188 9.30 -4.55 -15.70
CA ASN A 188 7.85 -4.71 -15.63
C ASN A 188 7.26 -4.37 -14.24
N CYS A 189 8.03 -3.74 -13.36
CA CYS A 189 7.66 -3.48 -11.97
C CYS A 189 6.53 -2.45 -11.84
N ILE A 190 5.61 -2.69 -10.91
CA ILE A 190 4.54 -1.76 -10.54
C ILE A 190 4.94 -1.02 -9.25
N TYR A 191 4.70 0.28 -9.20
CA TYR A 191 4.96 1.13 -8.04
C TYR A 191 3.64 1.71 -7.54
N VAL A 192 3.30 1.44 -6.29
CA VAL A 192 2.17 2.06 -5.59
C VAL A 192 2.71 3.00 -4.53
N PHE A 193 2.18 4.21 -4.52
CA PHE A 193 2.56 5.28 -3.61
C PHE A 193 1.39 5.53 -2.66
N HIS A 194 1.58 5.28 -1.37
CA HIS A 194 0.57 5.53 -0.37
C HIS A 194 0.51 7.03 -0.03
N ASP A 195 -0.64 7.50 0.48
CA ASP A 195 -0.76 8.84 1.10
C ASP A 195 -0.54 10.07 0.20
N VAL A 196 -0.46 9.91 -1.12
CA VAL A 196 -0.02 10.98 -2.03
C VAL A 196 -0.89 12.24 -1.95
N ILE A 197 -2.22 12.11 -2.03
CA ILE A 197 -3.11 13.28 -1.96
C ILE A 197 -3.24 13.76 -0.52
N SER A 198 -3.48 12.86 0.43
CA SER A 198 -3.75 13.22 1.84
C SER A 198 -2.56 13.91 2.53
N PHE A 199 -1.33 13.68 2.06
CA PHE A 199 -0.12 14.31 2.59
C PHE A 199 0.50 15.35 1.63
N GLY A 200 -0.26 15.82 0.64
CA GLY A 200 0.17 16.93 -0.22
C GLY A 200 1.39 16.63 -1.11
N MET A 201 1.58 15.36 -1.49
CA MET A 201 2.73 14.92 -2.30
C MET A 201 2.44 14.87 -3.80
N VAL A 202 1.29 15.38 -4.25
CA VAL A 202 0.85 15.35 -5.65
C VAL A 202 1.89 15.94 -6.61
N GLU A 203 2.49 17.09 -6.29
CA GLU A 203 3.52 17.71 -7.15
C GLU A 203 4.77 16.84 -7.31
N ALA A 204 5.20 16.16 -6.24
CA ALA A 204 6.32 15.23 -6.31
C ALA A 204 5.99 14.03 -7.19
N PHE A 205 4.80 13.44 -7.03
CA PHE A 205 4.34 12.34 -7.87
C PHE A 205 4.21 12.75 -9.34
N VAL A 206 3.64 13.92 -9.63
CA VAL A 206 3.51 14.42 -11.01
C VAL A 206 4.88 14.55 -11.67
N GLY A 207 5.88 15.06 -10.96
CA GLY A 207 7.21 15.13 -11.53
C GLY A 207 7.89 13.76 -11.65
N ILE A 208 7.66 12.80 -10.75
CA ILE A 208 8.07 11.40 -10.97
C ILE A 208 7.48 10.87 -12.29
N ALA A 209 6.19 11.11 -12.54
CA ALA A 209 5.54 10.67 -13.78
C ALA A 209 6.15 11.36 -15.03
N ALA A 210 6.41 12.67 -14.94
CA ALA A 210 7.02 13.44 -16.01
C ALA A 210 8.46 12.97 -16.34
N ASP A 211 9.23 12.62 -15.31
CA ASP A 211 10.61 12.12 -15.44
C ASP A 211 10.65 10.68 -16.01
N ASN A 212 9.52 9.96 -16.01
CA ASN A 212 9.42 8.55 -16.41
C ASN A 212 8.27 8.33 -17.43
N PRO A 213 8.35 8.89 -18.65
CA PRO A 213 7.26 8.87 -19.64
C PRO A 213 6.92 7.49 -20.22
N HIS A 214 7.71 6.46 -19.90
CA HIS A 214 7.46 5.07 -20.26
C HIS A 214 6.54 4.35 -19.25
N LEU A 215 6.15 5.03 -18.16
CA LEU A 215 5.20 4.55 -17.18
C LEU A 215 3.84 5.24 -17.39
N THR A 216 2.75 4.48 -17.41
CA THR A 216 1.43 5.02 -17.11
C THR A 216 1.38 5.36 -15.63
N SER A 217 0.95 6.57 -15.30
CA SER A 217 0.84 7.06 -13.92
C SER A 217 -0.54 7.66 -13.65
N SER A 218 -1.11 7.38 -12.48
CA SER A 218 -2.45 7.86 -12.10
C SER A 218 -2.59 8.10 -10.60
N LEU A 219 -3.34 9.15 -10.24
CA LEU A 219 -3.84 9.39 -8.88
C LEU A 219 -5.12 8.59 -8.66
N LEU A 220 -5.27 7.98 -7.49
CA LEU A 220 -6.37 7.07 -7.16
C LEU A 220 -7.35 7.76 -6.20
N PHE A 221 -8.17 8.68 -6.71
CA PHE A 221 -9.12 9.49 -5.93
C PHE A 221 -10.20 8.69 -5.17
N ARG A 222 -10.41 7.42 -5.50
CA ARG A 222 -11.37 6.54 -4.79
C ARG A 222 -10.71 5.72 -3.68
N THR A 223 -9.51 6.12 -3.27
CA THR A 223 -8.78 5.58 -2.12
C THR A 223 -8.71 6.65 -1.02
N PRO A 224 -8.97 6.33 0.26
CA PRO A 224 -9.00 7.33 1.33
C PRO A 224 -7.69 8.06 1.56
N SER A 225 -6.54 7.40 1.37
CA SER A 225 -5.22 8.06 1.41
C SER A 225 -4.95 8.91 0.16
N GLY A 226 -5.72 8.65 -0.91
CA GLY A 226 -5.45 9.18 -2.23
C GLY A 226 -4.10 8.70 -2.75
N MET A 227 -3.95 7.37 -2.82
CA MET A 227 -2.78 6.70 -3.37
C MET A 227 -2.50 7.16 -4.80
N ALA A 228 -1.29 6.87 -5.27
CA ALA A 228 -0.95 6.93 -6.68
C ALA A 228 -0.35 5.61 -7.14
N ILE A 229 -0.32 5.40 -8.45
CA ILE A 229 0.29 4.22 -9.06
C ILE A 229 1.06 4.62 -10.32
N SER A 230 2.22 4.00 -10.53
CA SER A 230 2.97 4.04 -11.78
C SER A 230 3.31 2.63 -12.23
N TYR A 231 3.14 2.32 -13.51
CA TYR A 231 3.44 1.01 -14.08
C TYR A 231 3.82 1.12 -15.56
N PRO A 232 4.57 0.17 -16.13
CA PRO A 232 4.99 0.20 -17.53
C PRO A 232 3.80 0.24 -18.48
N SER A 233 3.84 1.14 -19.46
CA SER A 233 2.72 1.38 -20.38
C SER A 233 2.32 0.14 -21.19
N GLU A 234 3.20 -0.85 -21.32
CA GLU A 234 2.89 -2.14 -21.94
C GLU A 234 1.84 -2.94 -21.15
N LEU A 235 1.68 -2.66 -19.85
CA LEU A 235 0.70 -3.31 -18.99
C LEU A 235 -0.69 -2.63 -19.01
N GLU A 236 -0.85 -1.52 -19.72
CA GLU A 236 -2.09 -0.72 -19.81
C GLU A 236 -3.31 -1.57 -20.15
N SER A 237 -3.19 -2.47 -21.13
CA SER A 237 -4.29 -3.33 -21.55
C SER A 237 -4.84 -4.23 -20.42
N SER A 238 -4.01 -4.56 -19.43
CA SER A 238 -4.37 -5.42 -18.31
C SER A 238 -4.70 -4.65 -17.02
N LEU A 239 -3.99 -3.54 -16.76
CA LEU A 239 -4.10 -2.79 -15.50
C LEU A 239 -4.99 -1.56 -15.63
N GLY A 240 -5.08 -0.96 -16.82
CA GLY A 240 -5.86 0.24 -17.11
C GLY A 240 -7.31 0.15 -16.63
N PRO A 241 -8.07 -0.93 -16.89
CA PRO A 241 -9.43 -1.08 -16.37
C PRO A 241 -9.52 -1.05 -14.84
N VAL A 242 -8.54 -1.62 -14.13
CA VAL A 242 -8.49 -1.59 -12.66
C VAL A 242 -8.17 -0.17 -12.20
N VAL A 243 -7.14 0.47 -12.75
CA VAL A 243 -6.73 1.82 -12.37
C VAL A 243 -7.84 2.84 -12.64
N ASN A 244 -8.53 2.73 -13.79
CA ASN A 244 -9.67 3.57 -14.15
C ASN A 244 -10.85 3.43 -13.19
N ALA A 245 -11.01 2.27 -12.55
CA ALA A 245 -12.06 2.06 -11.55
C ALA A 245 -11.78 2.80 -10.23
N PHE A 246 -10.53 3.15 -9.94
CA PHE A 246 -10.09 3.79 -8.70
C PHE A 246 -9.60 5.24 -8.86
N THR A 247 -9.43 5.71 -10.09
CA THR A 247 -9.20 7.12 -10.41
C THR A 247 -10.51 7.90 -10.61
N GLU A 248 -10.39 9.17 -10.95
CA GLU A 248 -11.49 10.03 -11.35
C GLU A 248 -11.03 10.95 -12.48
N THR A 249 -11.96 11.40 -13.34
CA THR A 249 -11.58 12.29 -14.43
C THR A 249 -11.14 13.65 -13.90
N ASP A 250 -10.14 14.22 -14.56
CA ASP A 250 -9.64 15.57 -14.35
C ASP A 250 -10.76 16.62 -14.28
N GLU A 251 -11.75 16.53 -15.17
CA GLU A 251 -12.91 17.42 -15.18
C GLU A 251 -13.73 17.29 -13.91
N ARG A 252 -13.97 16.05 -13.45
CA ARG A 252 -14.78 15.81 -12.26
C ARG A 252 -14.06 16.20 -10.98
N VAL A 253 -12.75 15.93 -10.88
CA VAL A 253 -11.91 16.38 -9.76
C VAL A 253 -11.92 17.91 -9.65
N ARG A 254 -11.72 18.64 -10.77
CA ARG A 254 -11.79 20.11 -10.79
C ARG A 254 -13.17 20.63 -10.36
N ALA A 255 -14.24 20.00 -10.82
CA ALA A 255 -15.60 20.35 -10.43
C ALA A 255 -15.82 20.17 -8.92
N LEU A 256 -15.43 19.03 -8.35
CA LEU A 256 -15.54 18.74 -6.91
C LEU A 256 -14.76 19.74 -6.06
N HIS A 257 -13.53 20.10 -6.45
CA HIS A 257 -12.76 21.12 -5.75
C HIS A 257 -13.44 22.50 -5.78
N LYS A 258 -14.08 22.85 -6.91
CA LYS A 258 -14.84 24.09 -7.02
C LYS A 258 -16.07 24.06 -6.11
N GLU A 259 -16.88 23.01 -6.18
CA GLU A 259 -18.06 22.81 -5.32
C GLU A 259 -17.69 22.87 -3.83
N GLY A 260 -16.58 22.22 -3.43
CA GLY A 260 -16.10 22.22 -2.05
C GLY A 260 -15.70 23.60 -1.54
N ARG A 261 -14.98 24.40 -2.35
CA ARG A 261 -14.63 25.78 -1.98
C ARG A 261 -15.85 26.68 -1.84
N GLU A 262 -16.83 26.53 -2.71
CA GLU A 262 -18.08 27.31 -2.64
C GLU A 262 -18.85 27.01 -1.34
N ARG A 263 -18.86 25.75 -0.88
CA ARG A 263 -19.51 25.37 0.39
C ARG A 263 -18.80 25.90 1.63
N LEU A 264 -17.47 26.06 1.60
CA LEU A 264 -16.71 26.60 2.73
C LEU A 264 -16.88 28.12 2.89
N ASN A 265 -17.27 28.79 1.81
CA ASN A 265 -17.45 30.25 1.78
C ASN A 265 -18.90 30.69 2.06
N ASN A 266 -19.83 29.75 2.22
CA ASN A 266 -21.25 29.97 2.53
C ASN A 266 -21.56 29.50 3.96
#